data_AF-A0A9X2AAW8-F1
#
_entry.id   AF-A0A9X2AAW8-F1
#
_cell.length_a   1.000
_cell.length_b   1.000
_cell.length_c   1.000
_cell.angle_alpha   90.00
_cell.angle_beta   90.00
_cell.angle_gamma   90.00
#
_symmetry.space_group_name_H-M   'P 1'
#
loop_
_entity.id
_entity.type
_entity.pdbx_description
1 polymer ?
#
loop_
_entity_poly.entity_id
_entity_poly.type
_entity_poly.pdbx_seq_one_letter_code
_entity_poly.pdbx_strand_id
1 'polypeptide(L)'
;MLRSLIVIQKNTYAERGIFLASVETTKTGTSIVTRLVAVILLLGVSYIHLVLIFKVMGINHTLAILFMLNTVGAIVALIGVLRDARWMGWGFGIVMAGGAALIRTAMNSSPSVTAFVMGKMSKIHGVDHAIHGHATSVIHKSMGFLPAIPNADPVSLVIEYAFVIIAIFALISLSRHQQHPMN
;
A
#
# COMPACT_ATOMS: atom_id res chain seq x y z
N MET A 1 3.52 -7.87 -57.18
CA MET A 1 2.62 -7.51 -56.06
C MET A 1 2.98 -8.15 -54.71
N LEU A 2 3.41 -9.42 -54.62
CA LEU A 2 3.73 -10.03 -53.31
C LEU A 2 4.90 -9.38 -52.53
N ARG A 3 5.91 -8.80 -53.21
CA ARG A 3 7.05 -8.14 -52.53
C ARG A 3 6.67 -6.85 -51.78
N SER A 4 5.61 -6.14 -52.18
CA SER A 4 5.21 -4.91 -51.46
C SER A 4 4.46 -5.20 -50.17
N LEU A 5 3.68 -6.28 -50.10
CA LEU A 5 2.96 -6.69 -48.89
C LEU A 5 3.91 -7.12 -47.75
N ILE A 6 5.04 -7.76 -48.08
CA ILE A 6 6.03 -8.21 -47.09
C ILE A 6 6.78 -7.01 -46.47
N VAL A 7 7.01 -5.94 -47.24
CA VAL A 7 7.69 -4.72 -46.76
C VAL A 7 6.77 -3.91 -45.83
N ILE A 8 5.47 -3.86 -46.11
CA ILE A 8 4.49 -3.14 -45.26
C ILE A 8 4.34 -3.84 -43.90
N GLN A 9 4.27 -5.17 -43.85
CA GLN A 9 4.20 -5.91 -42.57
C GLN A 9 5.44 -5.66 -41.68
N LYS A 10 6.65 -5.62 -42.25
CA LYS A 10 7.88 -5.42 -41.46
C LYS A 10 7.96 -4.04 -40.79
N ASN A 11 7.45 -2.98 -41.44
CA ASN A 11 7.41 -1.64 -40.83
C ASN A 11 6.39 -1.56 -39.69
N THR A 12 5.23 -2.21 -39.83
CA THR A 12 4.19 -2.16 -38.79
C THR A 12 4.62 -2.85 -37.49
N TYR A 13 5.39 -3.94 -37.55
CA TYR A 13 5.91 -4.59 -36.34
C TYR A 13 7.09 -3.84 -35.73
N ALA A 14 7.95 -3.20 -36.54
CA ALA A 14 9.04 -2.38 -36.04
C ALA A 14 8.51 -1.14 -35.30
N GLU A 15 7.50 -0.46 -35.84
CA GLU A 15 6.90 0.70 -35.17
C GLU A 15 6.09 0.32 -33.93
N ARG A 16 5.38 -0.82 -33.93
CA ARG A 16 4.73 -1.32 -32.70
C ARG A 16 5.74 -1.77 -31.64
N GLY A 17 6.86 -2.38 -32.03
CA GLY A 17 7.95 -2.74 -31.13
C GLY A 17 8.63 -1.51 -30.51
N ILE A 18 8.81 -0.44 -31.29
CA ILE A 18 9.39 0.83 -30.83
C ILE A 18 8.38 1.61 -29.97
N PHE A 19 7.09 1.60 -30.31
CA PHE A 19 6.05 2.23 -29.48
C PHE A 19 5.88 1.50 -28.14
N LEU A 20 5.95 0.17 -28.11
CA LEU A 20 5.94 -0.63 -26.88
C LEU A 20 7.25 -0.56 -26.07
N ALA A 21 8.37 -0.19 -26.71
CA ALA A 21 9.64 0.09 -26.02
C ALA A 21 9.76 1.56 -25.58
N SER A 22 9.03 2.47 -26.23
CA SER A 22 8.93 3.91 -25.93
C SER A 22 7.83 4.23 -24.92
N VAL A 23 6.83 3.36 -24.80
CA VAL A 23 6.03 3.19 -23.58
C VAL A 23 6.95 2.52 -22.56
N GLU A 24 7.47 3.13 -21.51
CA GLU A 24 7.29 4.45 -20.91
C GLU A 24 8.24 4.39 -19.70
N THR A 25 9.56 4.37 -19.95
CA THR A 25 10.51 4.55 -18.85
C THR A 25 10.47 6.03 -18.49
N THR A 26 9.81 6.33 -17.38
CA THR A 26 9.78 7.69 -16.83
C THR A 26 11.20 8.16 -16.54
N LYS A 27 11.45 9.47 -16.47
CA LYS A 27 12.78 10.07 -16.18
C LYS A 27 13.54 9.41 -15.02
N THR A 28 12.81 8.72 -14.14
CA THR A 28 13.28 8.01 -12.95
C THR A 28 13.63 6.54 -13.14
N GLY A 29 13.55 5.99 -14.36
CA GLY A 29 13.89 4.59 -14.65
C GLY A 29 12.88 3.57 -14.09
N THR A 30 11.71 4.03 -13.65
CA THR A 30 10.61 3.15 -13.22
C THR A 30 9.62 2.97 -14.36
N SER A 31 9.21 1.72 -14.61
CA SER A 31 8.19 1.45 -15.61
C SER A 31 6.84 2.09 -15.21
N ILE A 32 6.10 2.60 -16.19
CA ILE A 32 4.75 3.12 -15.98
C ILE A 32 3.83 2.11 -15.29
N VAL A 33 3.96 0.84 -15.64
CA VAL A 33 3.14 -0.25 -15.08
C VAL A 33 3.39 -0.36 -13.59
N THR A 34 4.66 -0.35 -13.15
CA THR A 34 5.01 -0.37 -11.72
C THR A 34 4.42 0.84 -10.99
N ARG A 35 4.45 2.04 -11.60
CA ARG A 35 3.85 3.25 -11.01
C ARG A 35 2.34 3.13 -10.87
N LEU A 36 1.64 2.67 -11.92
CA LEU A 36 0.19 2.48 -11.89
C LEU A 36 -0.23 1.44 -10.84
N VAL A 37 0.48 0.31 -10.77
CA VAL A 37 0.23 -0.71 -9.74
C VAL A 37 0.45 -0.12 -8.34
N ALA A 38 1.54 0.63 -8.12
CA ALA A 38 1.79 1.27 -6.83
C ALA A 38 0.69 2.29 -6.45
N VAL A 39 0.21 3.09 -7.42
CA VAL A 39 -0.89 4.04 -7.23
C VAL A 39 -2.17 3.30 -6.80
N ILE A 40 -2.54 2.23 -7.52
CA ILE A 40 -3.74 1.44 -7.20
C ILE A 40 -3.63 0.82 -5.81
N LEU A 41 -2.46 0.26 -5.46
CA LEU A 41 -2.24 -0.33 -4.14
C LEU A 41 -2.33 0.72 -3.02
N LEU A 42 -1.69 1.89 -3.19
CA LEU A 42 -1.75 2.96 -2.19
C LEU A 42 -3.15 3.53 -2.00
N LEU A 43 -3.92 3.64 -3.08
CA LEU A 43 -5.34 4.01 -3.00
C LEU A 43 -6.14 2.94 -2.25
N GLY A 44 -5.90 1.66 -2.54
CA GLY A 44 -6.51 0.54 -1.84
C GLY A 44 -6.22 0.55 -0.34
N VAL A 45 -4.94 0.70 0.04
CA VAL A 45 -4.52 0.82 1.45
C VAL A 45 -5.20 2.01 2.11
N SER A 46 -5.14 3.19 1.49
CA SER A 46 -5.75 4.41 2.03
C SER A 46 -7.25 4.23 2.27
N TYR A 47 -7.96 3.64 1.30
CA TYR A 47 -9.39 3.38 1.39
C TYR A 47 -9.74 2.40 2.51
N ILE A 48 -9.05 1.26 2.59
CA ILE A 48 -9.30 0.26 3.65
C ILE A 48 -9.08 0.88 5.03
N HIS A 49 -7.98 1.62 5.20
CA HIS A 49 -7.65 2.27 6.47
C HIS A 49 -8.67 3.34 6.83
N LEU A 50 -9.12 4.12 5.84
CA LEU A 50 -10.16 5.12 6.04
C LEU A 50 -11.47 4.50 6.54
N VAL A 51 -11.90 3.38 5.93
CA VAL A 51 -13.08 2.63 6.39
C VAL A 51 -12.87 2.08 7.81
N LEU A 52 -11.66 1.57 8.13
CA LEU A 52 -11.32 1.08 9.47
C LEU A 52 -11.32 2.20 10.53
N ILE A 53 -10.91 3.42 10.19
CA ILE A 53 -10.99 4.58 11.09
C ILE A 53 -12.43 4.77 11.57
N PHE A 54 -13.38 4.90 10.64
CA PHE A 54 -14.79 5.12 11.00
C PHE A 54 -15.36 3.97 11.84
N LYS A 55 -14.96 2.74 11.51
CA LYS A 55 -15.37 1.54 12.24
C LYS A 55 -14.87 1.52 13.69
N VAL A 56 -13.64 1.96 13.91
CA VAL A 56 -12.94 1.85 15.19
C VAL A 56 -13.04 3.11 16.04
N MET A 57 -13.38 4.26 15.45
CA MET A 57 -13.48 5.55 16.14
C MET A 57 -14.42 5.50 17.36
N GLY A 58 -15.51 4.72 17.31
CA GLY A 58 -16.42 4.55 18.45
C GLY A 58 -15.96 3.54 19.51
N ILE A 59 -14.86 2.80 19.28
CA ILE A 59 -14.42 1.68 20.12
C ILE A 59 -13.06 1.98 20.75
N ASN A 60 -12.09 2.44 19.96
CA ASN A 60 -10.73 2.70 20.41
C ASN A 60 -10.10 3.85 19.61
N HIS A 61 -10.08 5.04 20.20
CA HIS A 61 -9.53 6.23 19.55
C HIS A 61 -8.05 6.08 19.20
N THR A 62 -7.24 5.40 20.01
CA THR A 62 -5.82 5.22 19.73
C THR A 62 -5.59 4.37 18.48
N LEU A 63 -6.37 3.30 18.32
CA LEU A 63 -6.31 2.48 17.12
C LEU A 63 -6.83 3.25 15.89
N ALA A 64 -7.88 4.07 16.06
CA ALA A 64 -8.36 4.96 15.00
C ALA A 64 -7.29 5.98 14.56
N ILE A 65 -6.52 6.54 15.50
CA ILE A 65 -5.39 7.44 15.21
C ILE A 65 -4.30 6.71 14.41
N LEU A 66 -3.96 5.47 14.78
CA LEU A 66 -3.00 4.67 14.02
C LEU A 66 -3.45 4.43 12.58
N PHE A 67 -4.72 4.08 12.38
CA PHE A 67 -5.27 3.96 11.02
C PHE A 67 -5.25 5.30 10.27
N MET A 68 -5.56 6.41 10.95
CA MET A 68 -5.50 7.76 10.37
C MET A 68 -4.10 8.14 9.92
N LEU A 69 -3.09 7.90 10.77
CA LEU A 69 -1.68 8.11 10.41
C LEU A 69 -1.29 7.26 9.21
N ASN A 70 -1.77 6.01 9.11
CA ASN A 70 -1.49 5.18 7.96
C ASN A 70 -2.18 5.67 6.67
N THR A 71 -3.44 6.13 6.75
CA THR A 71 -4.14 6.74 5.62
C THR A 71 -3.42 7.99 5.13
N VAL A 72 -3.07 8.92 6.02
CA VAL A 72 -2.30 10.12 5.67
C VAL A 72 -0.95 9.73 5.07
N GLY A 73 -0.30 8.73 5.67
CA GLY A 73 1.00 8.26 5.20
C GLY A 73 0.95 7.67 3.79
N ALA A 74 -0.07 6.86 3.49
CA ALA A 74 -0.30 6.29 2.17
C ALA A 74 -0.63 7.37 1.12
N ILE A 75 -1.37 8.43 1.49
CA ILE A 75 -1.62 9.58 0.60
C ILE A 75 -0.33 10.35 0.31
N VAL A 76 0.51 10.60 1.32
CA VAL A 76 1.81 11.26 1.12
C VAL A 76 2.73 10.43 0.23
N ALA A 77 2.78 9.10 0.46
CA ALA A 77 3.50 8.17 -0.40
C ALA A 77 2.96 8.20 -1.85
N LEU A 78 1.64 8.26 -2.02
CA LEU A 78 0.99 8.36 -3.33
C LEU A 78 1.42 9.64 -4.06
N ILE A 79 1.38 10.79 -3.38
CA ILE A 79 1.88 12.06 -3.94
C ILE A 79 3.36 11.94 -4.29
N GLY A 80 4.17 11.28 -3.46
CA GLY A 80 5.58 11.01 -3.74
C GLY A 80 5.80 10.17 -4.99
N VAL A 81 5.02 9.11 -5.21
CA VAL A 81 5.07 8.28 -6.43
C VAL A 81 4.62 9.05 -7.67
N LEU A 82 3.59 9.90 -7.55
CA LEU A 82 3.12 10.74 -8.66
C LEU A 82 4.13 11.83 -9.03
N ARG A 83 4.85 12.37 -8.04
CA ARG A 83 5.90 13.39 -8.22
C ARG A 83 7.28 12.82 -8.49
N ASP A 84 7.40 11.50 -8.68
CA ASP A 84 8.70 10.86 -8.94
C ASP A 84 9.74 11.09 -7.80
N ALA A 85 9.27 11.39 -6.59
CA ALA A 85 10.10 11.67 -5.42
C ALA A 85 10.47 10.36 -4.69
N ARG A 86 11.65 9.81 -4.99
CA ARG A 86 12.09 8.47 -4.58
C ARG A 86 11.87 8.14 -3.09
N TRP A 87 12.36 8.98 -2.19
CA TRP A 87 12.28 8.75 -0.74
C TRP A 87 10.88 9.00 -0.19
N MET A 88 10.22 10.05 -0.67
CA MET A 88 8.87 10.43 -0.22
C MET A 88 7.78 9.48 -0.72
N GLY A 89 7.97 8.86 -1.89
CA GLY A 89 7.03 7.89 -2.45
C GLY A 89 7.31 6.48 -1.95
N TRP A 90 8.44 5.92 -2.38
CA TRP A 90 8.74 4.50 -2.15
C TRP A 90 9.23 4.22 -0.73
N GLY A 91 10.21 5.00 -0.25
CA GLY A 91 10.78 4.81 1.08
C GLY A 91 9.74 5.00 2.18
N PHE A 92 9.02 6.12 2.13
CA PHE A 92 7.95 6.41 3.07
C PHE A 92 6.80 5.41 2.97
N GLY A 93 6.40 5.02 1.74
CA GLY A 93 5.40 3.97 1.54
C GLY A 93 5.79 2.65 2.21
N ILE A 94 7.05 2.22 2.11
CA ILE A 94 7.54 1.00 2.78
C ILE A 94 7.43 1.13 4.30
N VAL A 95 7.80 2.27 4.87
CA VAL A 95 7.72 2.48 6.32
C VAL A 95 6.26 2.40 6.80
N MET A 96 5.34 3.05 6.09
CA MET A 96 3.93 3.08 6.47
C MET A 96 3.24 1.72 6.27
N ALA A 97 3.28 1.18 5.05
CA ALA A 97 2.64 -0.10 4.73
C ALA A 97 3.33 -1.27 5.46
N GLY A 98 4.66 -1.27 5.51
CA GLY A 98 5.44 -2.31 6.20
C GLY A 98 5.27 -2.23 7.72
N GLY A 99 5.22 -1.03 8.30
CA GLY A 99 4.95 -0.85 9.73
C GLY A 99 3.57 -1.39 10.11
N ALA A 100 2.54 -1.06 9.34
CA ALA A 100 1.18 -1.57 9.53
C ALA A 100 1.14 -3.11 9.43
N ALA A 101 1.71 -3.68 8.36
CA ALA A 101 1.76 -5.12 8.15
C ALA A 101 2.52 -5.86 9.27
N LEU A 102 3.68 -5.34 9.69
CA LEU A 102 4.48 -5.94 10.75
C LEU A 102 3.77 -5.94 12.09
N ILE A 103 3.18 -4.81 12.50
CA ILE A 103 2.43 -4.73 13.76
C ILE A 103 1.26 -5.70 13.72
N ARG A 104 0.53 -5.75 12.60
CA ARG A 104 -0.60 -6.65 12.42
C ARG A 104 -0.20 -8.12 12.51
N THR A 105 0.84 -8.51 11.79
CA THR A 105 1.38 -9.87 11.84
C THR A 105 1.84 -10.21 13.27
N ALA A 106 2.56 -9.30 13.93
CA ALA A 106 3.02 -9.52 15.30
C ALA A 106 1.87 -9.69 16.31
N MET A 107 0.80 -8.91 16.18
CA MET A 107 -0.42 -9.05 16.98
C MET A 107 -1.12 -10.40 16.75
N ASN A 108 -1.17 -10.85 15.49
CA ASN A 108 -1.76 -12.15 15.13
C ASN A 108 -0.92 -13.33 15.62
N SER A 109 0.41 -13.20 15.65
CA SER A 109 1.32 -14.26 16.07
C SER A 109 1.48 -14.37 17.58
N SER A 110 1.31 -13.28 18.33
CA SER A 110 1.54 -13.26 19.78
C SER A 110 0.44 -12.50 20.52
N PRO A 111 -0.34 -13.18 21.39
CA PRO A 111 -1.29 -12.53 22.29
C PRO A 111 -0.61 -11.49 23.19
N SER A 112 0.66 -11.70 23.57
CA SER A 112 1.44 -10.77 24.37
C SER A 112 1.74 -9.46 23.64
N VAL A 113 1.96 -9.50 22.32
CA VAL A 113 2.12 -8.28 21.51
C VAL A 113 0.81 -7.52 21.44
N THR A 114 -0.31 -8.22 21.24
CA THR A 114 -1.64 -7.60 21.29
C THR A 114 -1.90 -6.97 22.64
N ALA A 115 -1.63 -7.68 23.74
CA ALA A 115 -1.80 -7.17 25.10
C ALA A 115 -0.84 -6.01 25.41
N PHE A 116 0.38 -6.01 24.87
CA PHE A 116 1.31 -4.89 25.03
C PHE A 116 0.85 -3.66 24.24
N VAL A 117 0.50 -3.83 22.97
CA VAL A 117 0.01 -2.74 22.11
C VAL A 117 -1.30 -2.16 22.66
N MET A 118 -2.25 -3.00 23.06
CA MET A 118 -3.53 -2.55 23.62
C MET A 118 -3.44 -2.11 25.09
N GLY A 119 -2.65 -2.79 25.92
CA GLY A 119 -2.52 -2.52 27.35
C GLY A 119 -1.66 -1.29 27.66
N LYS A 120 -0.68 -0.97 26.82
CA LYS A 120 0.03 0.31 26.91
C LYS A 120 -0.87 1.49 26.53
N MET A 121 -1.89 1.25 25.71
CA MET A 121 -2.91 2.26 25.37
C MET A 121 -3.95 2.46 26.48
N SER A 122 -4.33 1.41 27.22
CA SER A 122 -5.31 1.57 28.32
C SER A 122 -4.75 2.39 29.50
N LYS A 123 -3.45 2.31 29.78
CA LYS A 123 -2.82 3.13 30.83
C LYS A 123 -2.83 4.64 30.55
N ILE A 124 -3.07 5.07 29.31
CA ILE A 124 -3.07 6.49 28.93
C ILE A 124 -4.44 7.13 29.17
N HIS A 125 -5.52 6.34 29.18
CA HIS A 125 -6.86 6.80 29.53
C HIS A 125 -7.36 5.97 30.72
N GLY A 126 -7.27 6.51 31.94
CA GLY A 126 -7.66 5.85 33.20
C GLY A 126 -9.12 5.43 33.28
N VAL A 127 -9.51 4.44 32.49
CA VAL A 127 -10.84 3.83 32.44
C VAL A 127 -10.65 2.35 32.77
N ASP A 128 -10.55 2.05 34.06
CA ASP A 128 -10.50 0.72 34.64
C ASP A 128 -11.88 0.06 34.63
N HIS A 129 -12.47 -0.10 33.44
CA HIS A 129 -13.70 -0.87 33.27
C HIS A 129 -13.43 -2.16 32.53
N ALA A 130 -13.59 -3.26 33.27
CA ALA A 130 -13.45 -4.65 32.89
C ALA A 130 -14.06 -4.98 31.51
N ILE A 131 -13.23 -5.01 30.47
CA ILE A 131 -13.54 -5.66 29.19
C ILE A 131 -12.93 -7.07 29.23
N HIS A 132 -13.53 -7.95 30.03
CA HIS A 132 -13.26 -9.38 29.93
C HIS A 132 -14.24 -10.01 28.95
N GLY A 133 -13.72 -10.21 27.73
CA GLY A 133 -14.17 -11.25 26.82
C GLY A 133 -15.39 -10.93 25.98
N HIS A 134 -15.25 -10.13 24.92
CA HIS A 134 -16.08 -10.20 23.68
C HIS A 134 -15.58 -9.29 22.53
N ALA A 135 -14.30 -8.88 22.52
CA ALA A 135 -13.82 -7.84 21.59
C ALA A 135 -13.75 -8.28 20.11
N THR A 136 -13.86 -9.58 19.81
CA THR A 136 -13.75 -10.07 18.43
C THR A 136 -15.09 -10.11 17.67
N SER A 137 -16.25 -10.05 18.34
CA SER A 137 -17.56 -10.13 17.65
C SER A 137 -18.20 -8.76 17.35
N VAL A 138 -17.82 -7.71 18.08
CA VAL A 138 -18.44 -6.37 17.96
C VAL A 138 -18.05 -5.65 16.66
N ILE A 139 -16.97 -6.09 16.01
CA ILE A 139 -16.49 -5.57 14.73
C ILE A 139 -17.47 -5.90 13.57
N HIS A 140 -18.44 -6.80 13.73
CA HIS A 140 -19.30 -7.23 12.62
C HIS A 140 -20.63 -6.46 12.45
N LYS A 141 -21.07 -5.62 13.40
CA LYS A 141 -22.48 -5.16 13.44
C LYS A 141 -22.75 -3.67 13.21
N SER A 142 -21.75 -2.78 13.15
CA SER A 142 -22.01 -1.36 13.47
C SER A 142 -22.20 -0.33 12.34
N MET A 143 -22.20 -0.64 11.04
CA MET A 143 -22.57 0.37 10.02
C MET A 143 -23.28 -0.21 8.79
N GLY A 144 -24.60 -0.05 8.73
CA GLY A 144 -25.46 -0.47 7.61
C GLY A 144 -25.32 0.37 6.32
N PHE A 145 -24.31 1.23 6.22
CA PHE A 145 -24.11 2.11 5.05
C PHE A 145 -22.96 1.67 4.14
N LEU A 146 -22.04 0.82 4.62
CA LEU A 146 -20.95 0.29 3.80
C LEU A 146 -21.13 -1.22 3.65
N PRO A 147 -21.00 -1.77 2.42
CA PRO A 147 -21.04 -3.20 2.23
C PRO A 147 -19.97 -3.82 3.12
N ALA A 148 -20.38 -4.68 4.05
CA ALA A 148 -19.43 -5.43 4.86
C ALA A 148 -18.53 -6.19 3.90
N ILE A 149 -17.23 -5.90 3.90
CA ILE A 149 -16.24 -6.64 3.12
C ILE A 149 -15.89 -7.87 3.98
N PRO A 150 -16.47 -9.06 3.73
CA PRO A 150 -16.03 -10.25 4.42
C PRO A 150 -14.54 -10.42 4.14
N ASN A 151 -13.74 -10.64 5.20
CA ASN A 151 -12.29 -10.83 5.10
C ASN A 151 -11.47 -9.57 4.75
N ALA A 152 -11.92 -8.37 5.13
CA ALA A 152 -11.11 -7.14 4.98
C ALA A 152 -9.71 -7.25 5.62
N ASP A 153 -9.60 -8.02 6.70
CA ASP A 153 -8.37 -8.18 7.47
C ASP A 153 -7.24 -8.86 6.69
N PRO A 154 -7.41 -10.10 6.17
CA PRO A 154 -6.39 -10.73 5.33
C PRO A 154 -6.18 -9.98 4.01
N VAL A 155 -7.23 -9.37 3.43
CA VAL A 155 -7.09 -8.61 2.17
C VAL A 155 -6.16 -7.41 2.34
N SER A 156 -6.34 -6.62 3.40
CA SER A 156 -5.46 -5.48 3.69
C SER A 156 -4.01 -5.92 3.86
N LEU A 157 -3.77 -7.00 4.61
CA LEU A 157 -2.44 -7.54 4.85
C LEU A 157 -1.75 -7.93 3.53
N VAL A 158 -2.48 -8.61 2.63
CA VAL A 158 -1.96 -9.00 1.30
C VAL A 158 -1.61 -7.76 0.47
N ILE A 159 -2.47 -6.74 0.47
CA ILE A 159 -2.24 -5.49 -0.28
C ILE A 159 -1.01 -4.75 0.28
N GLU A 160 -0.87 -4.67 1.60
CA GLU A 160 0.26 -4.03 2.26
C GLU A 160 1.59 -4.72 1.91
N TYR A 161 1.66 -6.05 2.00
CA TYR A 161 2.84 -6.82 1.60
C TYR A 161 3.15 -6.68 0.11
N ALA A 162 2.12 -6.75 -0.74
CA ALA A 162 2.29 -6.57 -2.19
C ALA A 162 2.91 -5.21 -2.50
N PHE A 163 2.43 -4.15 -1.85
CA PHE A 163 3.00 -2.81 -2.00
C PHE A 163 4.46 -2.75 -1.55
N VAL A 164 4.80 -3.30 -0.38
CA VAL A 164 6.18 -3.31 0.14
C VAL A 164 7.13 -4.01 -0.83
N ILE A 165 6.75 -5.16 -1.38
CA ILE A 165 7.56 -5.91 -2.35
C ILE A 165 7.81 -5.07 -3.61
N ILE A 166 6.76 -4.46 -4.16
CA ILE A 166 6.85 -3.61 -5.35
C ILE A 166 7.72 -2.38 -5.08
N ALA A 167 7.59 -1.76 -3.90
CA ALA A 167 8.36 -0.59 -3.53
C ALA A 167 9.86 -0.91 -3.37
N ILE A 168 10.21 -2.07 -2.79
CA ILE A 168 11.60 -2.55 -2.72
C ILE A 168 12.15 -2.78 -4.13
N PHE A 169 11.39 -3.46 -4.99
CA PHE A 169 11.80 -3.70 -6.37
C PHE A 169 12.02 -2.39 -7.14
N ALA A 170 11.12 -1.42 -6.99
CA ALA A 170 11.27 -0.09 -7.57
C ALA A 170 12.56 0.59 -7.04
N LEU A 171 12.78 0.62 -5.73
CA LEU A 171 13.98 1.22 -5.14
C LEU A 171 15.28 0.58 -5.63
N ILE A 172 15.33 -0.76 -5.78
CA ILE A 172 16.50 -1.47 -6.33
C ILE A 172 16.71 -1.09 -7.80
N SER A 173 15.63 -1.00 -8.57
CA SER A 173 15.67 -0.64 -9.99
C SER A 173 16.19 0.79 -10.18
N LEU A 174 15.71 1.73 -9.36
CA LEU A 174 16.22 3.11 -9.33
C LEU A 174 17.71 3.19 -8.92
N SER A 175 18.18 2.36 -7.98
CA SER A 175 19.60 2.35 -7.59
C SER A 175 20.52 1.96 -8.74
N ARG A 176 20.12 0.97 -9.55
CA ARG A 176 20.95 0.46 -10.66
C ARG A 176 21.16 1.52 -11.74
N HIS A 177 20.14 2.33 -12.04
CA HIS A 177 20.27 3.39 -13.03
C HIS A 177 21.24 4.51 -12.63
N GLN A 178 21.46 4.76 -11.33
CA GLN A 178 22.41 5.79 -10.90
C GLN A 178 23.88 5.34 -11.00
N GLN A 179 24.16 4.05 -11.15
CA GLN A 179 25.53 3.52 -11.20
C GLN A 179 26.18 3.61 -12.60
N HIS A 180 25.40 3.93 -13.65
CA HIS A 180 25.91 4.09 -15.01
C HIS A 180 25.63 5.50 -15.54
N PRO A 181 26.36 6.54 -15.08
CA PRO A 181 26.36 7.82 -15.77
C PRO A 181 26.92 7.58 -17.18
N MET A 182 26.12 7.85 -18.21
CA MET A 182 26.63 7.83 -19.59
C MET A 182 27.62 8.99 -19.74
N ASN A 183 28.91 8.65 -19.77
CA ASN A 183 29.98 9.55 -20.20
C ASN A 183 29.98 9.69 -21.72
#